data_AF-A0A2T1D5M9-F1
#
_entry.id   AF-A0A2T1D5M9-F1
#
_cell.length_a   1.000
_cell.length_b   1.000
_cell.length_c   1.000
_cell.angle_alpha   90.00
_cell.angle_beta   90.00
_cell.angle_gamma   90.00
#
_symmetry.space_group_name_H-M   'P 1'
#
loop_
_entity.id
_entity.type
_entity.pdbx_description
1 polymer ?
#
loop_
_entity_poly.entity_id
_entity_poly.type
_entity_poly.pdbx_seq_one_letter_code
_entity_poly.pdbx_strand_id
1 'polypeptide(L)'
;MTVAKTKKSIAANKVEATAIDQIESLFADLPEKPQENVSLREAIAALREPLKASLAKGYGYDELTKILNENGIEIRSSTLKHYLATAQKTSSSGTRKPRAKRVQKSA
;
A
#
# COMPACT_ATOMS: atom_id res chain seq x y z
N MET A 1 46.11 -40.80 -4.64
CA MET A 1 46.55 -39.41 -4.42
C MET A 1 45.47 -38.68 -3.62
N THR A 2 45.78 -38.21 -2.41
CA THR A 2 44.83 -37.58 -1.49
C THR A 2 44.83 -36.07 -1.70
N VAL A 3 43.68 -35.49 -2.09
CA VAL A 3 43.52 -34.04 -2.23
C VAL A 3 43.21 -33.46 -0.85
N ALA A 4 44.17 -32.74 -0.27
CA ALA A 4 43.98 -32.02 0.99
C ALA A 4 43.01 -30.85 0.77
N LYS A 5 41.78 -30.98 1.29
CA LYS A 5 40.79 -29.90 1.30
C LYS A 5 41.16 -28.91 2.42
N THR A 6 41.81 -27.81 2.07
CA THR A 6 42.14 -26.74 3.00
C THR A 6 40.85 -26.13 3.55
N LYS A 7 40.58 -26.39 4.84
CA LYS A 7 39.53 -25.71 5.60
C LYS A 7 39.96 -24.24 5.75
N LYS A 8 39.53 -23.37 4.84
CA LYS A 8 39.58 -21.92 5.09
C LYS A 8 38.62 -21.69 6.26
N SER A 9 39.17 -21.62 7.46
CA SER A 9 38.41 -21.26 8.64
C SER A 9 37.71 -19.94 8.34
N ILE A 10 36.46 -19.85 8.76
CA ILE A 10 35.76 -18.59 8.96
C ILE A 10 36.51 -17.91 10.11
N ALA A 11 37.73 -17.43 9.87
CA ALA A 11 38.34 -16.44 10.73
C ALA A 11 37.32 -15.31 10.74
N ALA A 12 36.63 -15.16 11.87
CA ALA A 12 35.54 -14.22 12.05
C ALA A 12 35.89 -12.93 11.32
N ASN A 13 35.07 -12.52 10.35
CA ASN A 13 35.26 -11.26 9.63
C ASN A 13 35.25 -10.16 10.70
N LYS A 14 36.44 -9.74 11.13
CA LYS A 14 36.60 -8.65 12.09
C LYS A 14 36.31 -7.38 11.33
N VAL A 15 35.29 -6.67 11.78
CA VAL A 15 34.91 -5.36 11.25
C VAL A 15 35.52 -4.31 12.19
N GLU A 16 36.19 -3.32 11.61
CA GLU A 16 36.71 -2.18 12.35
C GLU A 16 35.57 -1.39 13.00
N ALA A 17 35.71 -0.98 14.26
CA ALA A 17 34.67 -0.24 14.98
C ALA A 17 34.31 1.09 14.28
N THR A 18 35.30 1.72 13.66
CA THR A 18 35.11 2.96 12.88
C THR A 18 34.21 2.77 11.66
N ALA A 19 34.17 1.57 11.08
CA ALA A 19 33.28 1.27 9.97
C ALA A 19 31.81 1.17 10.43
N ILE A 20 31.58 0.77 11.68
CA ILE A 20 30.24 0.72 12.29
C ILE A 20 29.73 2.15 12.50
N ASP A 21 30.53 3.02 13.12
CA ASP A 21 30.16 4.42 13.39
C ASP A 21 29.85 5.19 12.08
N GLN A 22 30.62 4.94 11.02
CA GLN A 22 30.40 5.53 9.70
C GLN A 22 29.08 5.07 9.08
N ILE A 23 28.75 3.79 9.19
CA ILE A 23 27.52 3.22 8.65
C ILE A 23 26.30 3.69 9.45
N GLU A 24 26.40 3.80 10.78
CA GLU A 24 25.33 4.36 11.62
C GLU A 24 25.02 5.80 11.26
N SER A 25 26.06 6.62 11.03
CA SER A 25 25.89 8.01 10.58
C SER A 25 25.19 8.07 9.22
N LEU A 26 25.58 7.18 8.29
CA LEU A 26 24.91 7.09 6.99
C LEU A 26 23.43 6.68 7.15
N PHE A 27 23.11 5.69 7.99
CA PHE A 27 21.72 5.29 8.20
C PHE A 27 20.86 6.36 8.88
N ALA A 28 21.44 7.21 9.73
CA ALA A 28 20.74 8.33 10.34
C ALA A 28 20.36 9.41 9.31
N ASP A 29 21.18 9.58 8.27
CA ASP A 29 20.97 10.57 7.20
C ASP A 29 20.15 10.01 6.02
N LEU A 30 19.79 8.72 6.04
CA LEU A 30 19.01 8.12 4.97
C LEU A 30 17.56 8.65 5.03
N PRO A 31 17.05 9.27 3.96
CA PRO A 31 15.65 9.66 3.90
C PRO A 31 14.77 8.41 3.97
N GLU A 32 13.68 8.52 4.72
CA GLU A 32 12.70 7.46 4.86
C GLU A 32 12.24 7.01 3.46
N LYS A 33 12.45 5.73 3.12
CA LYS A 33 12.07 5.23 1.79
C LYS A 33 10.58 5.46 1.60
N PRO A 34 10.13 6.14 0.53
CA PRO A 34 8.72 6.24 0.25
C PRO A 34 8.19 4.81 0.14
N GLN A 35 7.14 4.48 0.88
CA GLN A 35 6.51 3.18 0.77
C GLN A 35 5.99 3.05 -0.67
N GLU A 36 6.70 2.29 -1.50
CA GLU A 36 6.44 2.18 -2.95
C GLU A 36 5.06 1.58 -3.25
N ASN A 37 4.41 0.96 -2.26
CA ASN A 37 3.15 0.25 -2.42
C ASN A 37 2.06 0.86 -1.54
N VAL A 38 1.49 1.98 -1.98
CA VAL A 38 0.23 2.48 -1.42
C VAL A 38 -0.91 1.55 -1.84
N SER A 39 -1.86 1.31 -0.94
CA SER A 39 -3.04 0.50 -1.28
C SER A 39 -3.91 1.23 -2.31
N LEU A 40 -4.63 0.49 -3.16
CA LEU A 40 -5.58 1.08 -4.13
C LEU A 40 -6.56 2.08 -3.48
N ARG A 41 -7.01 1.77 -2.26
CA ARG A 41 -7.89 2.64 -1.49
C ARG A 41 -7.22 3.96 -1.13
N GLU A 42 -5.95 3.94 -0.69
CA GLU A 42 -5.20 5.14 -0.35
C GLU A 42 -4.85 5.96 -1.59
N ALA A 43 -4.44 5.30 -2.68
CA ALA A 43 -4.21 5.97 -3.95
C ALA A 43 -5.45 6.75 -4.41
N ILE A 44 -6.64 6.12 -4.33
CA ILE A 44 -7.90 6.76 -4.74
C ILE A 44 -8.36 7.82 -3.73
N ALA A 45 -8.04 7.65 -2.45
CA ALA A 45 -8.28 8.68 -1.45
C ALA A 45 -7.43 9.93 -1.72
N ALA A 46 -6.16 9.77 -2.11
CA ALA A 46 -5.29 10.88 -2.48
C ALA A 46 -5.75 11.57 -3.77
N LEU A 47 -6.21 10.81 -4.76
CA LEU A 47 -6.70 11.33 -6.05
C LEU A 47 -8.15 11.80 -6.03
N ARG A 48 -8.79 11.87 -4.86
CA ARG A 48 -10.23 12.13 -4.76
C ARG A 48 -10.64 13.49 -5.31
N GLU A 49 -9.92 14.55 -4.93
CA GLU A 49 -10.23 15.91 -5.39
C GLU A 49 -10.10 16.05 -6.91
N PRO A 50 -8.99 15.63 -7.56
CA PRO A 50 -8.89 15.69 -9.01
C PRO A 50 -9.91 14.78 -9.72
N LEU A 51 -10.25 13.62 -9.14
CA LEU A 51 -11.31 12.76 -9.69
C LEU A 51 -12.67 13.46 -9.65
N LYS A 52 -13.03 14.12 -8.54
CA LYS A 52 -14.27 14.90 -8.45
C LYS A 52 -14.30 16.08 -9.40
N ALA A 53 -13.18 16.81 -9.54
CA ALA A 53 -13.07 17.90 -10.50
C ALA A 53 -13.25 17.41 -11.94
N SER A 54 -12.74 16.22 -12.26
CA SER A 54 -12.91 15.59 -13.57
C SER A 54 -14.36 15.15 -13.79
N LEU A 55 -15.01 14.57 -12.79
CA LEU A 55 -16.45 14.27 -12.86
C LEU A 55 -17.30 15.54 -13.08
N ALA A 56 -16.94 16.66 -12.43
CA ALA A 56 -17.63 17.94 -12.62
C ALA A 56 -17.45 18.53 -14.03
N LYS A 57 -16.35 18.18 -14.72
CA LYS A 57 -16.11 18.52 -16.13
C LYS A 57 -16.91 17.64 -17.11
N GLY A 58 -17.65 16.63 -16.61
CA GLY A 58 -18.47 15.74 -17.43
C GLY A 58 -17.82 14.40 -17.78
N TYR A 59 -16.63 14.10 -17.26
CA TYR A 59 -16.00 12.79 -17.47
C TYR A 59 -16.81 11.69 -16.77
N GLY A 60 -16.96 10.56 -17.45
CA GLY A 60 -17.61 9.38 -16.91
C GLY A 60 -16.69 8.55 -16.00
N TYR A 61 -17.28 7.72 -15.14
CA TYR A 61 -16.50 6.80 -14.31
C TYR A 61 -15.67 5.80 -15.13
N ASP A 62 -16.20 5.33 -16.26
CA ASP A 62 -15.48 4.37 -17.12
C ASP A 62 -14.26 5.02 -17.78
N GLU A 63 -14.36 6.29 -18.18
CA GLU A 63 -13.24 7.06 -18.76
C GLU A 63 -12.14 7.30 -17.72
N LEU A 64 -12.52 7.71 -16.51
CA LEU A 64 -11.57 7.89 -15.41
C LEU A 64 -10.89 6.57 -15.04
N THR A 65 -11.58 5.44 -15.10
CA THR A 65 -10.92 4.14 -14.86
C THR A 65 -9.93 3.76 -15.94
N LYS A 66 -10.19 4.09 -17.23
CA LYS A 66 -9.21 3.85 -18.30
C LYS A 66 -7.93 4.64 -18.04
N ILE A 67 -8.05 5.93 -17.72
CA ILE A 67 -6.91 6.78 -17.40
C ILE A 67 -6.14 6.24 -16.19
N LEU A 68 -6.83 5.82 -15.13
CA LEU A 68 -6.19 5.22 -13.95
C LEU A 68 -5.46 3.90 -14.30
N ASN A 69 -6.08 3.04 -15.10
CA ASN A 69 -5.48 1.78 -15.54
C ASN A 69 -4.22 2.00 -16.40
N GLU A 70 -4.25 2.99 -17.30
CA GLU A 70 -3.09 3.39 -18.12
C GLU A 70 -1.90 3.87 -17.27
N ASN A 71 -2.18 4.45 -16.10
CA ASN A 71 -1.17 4.90 -15.15
C ASN A 71 -0.82 3.84 -14.09
N GLY A 72 -1.19 2.58 -14.30
CA GLY A 72 -0.84 1.45 -13.44
C GLY A 72 -1.74 1.26 -12.22
N ILE A 73 -2.86 2.00 -12.11
CA ILE A 73 -3.85 1.83 -11.05
C ILE A 73 -5.01 1.00 -11.60
N GLU A 74 -4.88 -0.32 -11.51
CA GLU A 74 -5.89 -1.27 -12.00
C GLU A 74 -7.19 -1.21 -11.17
N ILE A 75 -8.24 -0.61 -11.75
CA ILE A 75 -9.54 -0.49 -11.10
C ILE A 75 -10.72 -0.57 -12.08
N ARG A 76 -11.83 -1.13 -11.58
CA ARG A 76 -13.13 -1.15 -12.25
C ARG A 76 -14.00 0.05 -11.86
N SER A 77 -14.87 0.49 -12.74
CA SER A 77 -15.74 1.66 -12.50
C SER A 77 -16.65 1.50 -11.29
N SER A 78 -17.13 0.29 -11.03
CA SER A 78 -17.88 -0.05 -9.81
C SER A 78 -17.07 0.16 -8.52
N THR A 79 -15.79 -0.24 -8.53
CA THR A 79 -14.88 -0.07 -7.40
C THR A 79 -14.51 1.40 -7.21
N LEU A 80 -14.25 2.14 -8.29
CA LEU A 80 -13.96 3.58 -8.24
C LEU A 80 -15.14 4.34 -7.59
N LYS A 81 -16.36 4.05 -8.05
CA LYS A 81 -17.59 4.60 -7.48
C LYS A 81 -17.73 4.25 -5.99
N HIS A 82 -17.44 3.01 -5.62
CA HIS A 82 -17.49 2.55 -4.23
C HIS A 82 -16.50 3.28 -3.32
N TYR A 83 -15.25 3.43 -3.74
CA TYR A 83 -14.23 4.12 -2.94
C TYR A 83 -14.48 5.61 -2.82
N LEU A 84 -14.93 6.27 -3.89
CA LEU A 84 -15.34 7.67 -3.84
C LEU A 84 -16.52 7.90 -2.87
N ALA A 85 -17.47 6.95 -2.82
CA ALA A 85 -18.63 7.01 -1.92
C ALA A 85 -18.28 6.66 -0.46
N THR A 86 -17.44 5.66 -0.22
CA THR A 86 -17.10 5.18 1.15
C THR A 86 -16.12 6.09 1.87
N ALA A 87 -15.26 6.81 1.15
CA ALA A 87 -14.38 7.83 1.73
C ALA A 87 -15.13 9.03 2.35
N GLN A 88 -16.46 9.14 2.19
CA GLN A 88 -17.29 10.15 2.88
C GLN A 88 -17.70 9.70 4.29
N LYS A 89 -17.60 8.39 4.61
CA LYS A 89 -18.30 7.79 5.74
C LYS A 89 -17.44 7.59 6.99
N THR A 90 -16.19 8.06 6.99
CA THR A 90 -15.26 7.95 8.13
C THR A 90 -15.18 9.22 8.97
N SER A 91 -15.73 10.35 8.52
CA SER A 91 -15.84 11.58 9.31
C SER A 91 -17.22 11.80 9.93
N SER A 92 -18.21 10.96 9.60
CA SER A 92 -19.54 11.02 10.20
C SER A 92 -20.02 9.62 10.62
N SER A 93 -20.08 9.45 11.93
CA SER A 93 -20.83 8.44 12.69
C SER A 93 -21.99 7.81 11.92
N GLY A 94 -22.05 6.48 11.93
CA GLY A 94 -23.19 5.75 11.38
C GLY A 94 -23.09 4.26 11.67
N THR A 95 -23.39 3.91 12.91
CA THR A 95 -23.73 2.58 13.43
C THR A 95 -24.51 1.74 12.41
N ARG A 96 -23.80 0.86 11.68
CA ARG A 96 -24.45 -0.23 10.95
C ARG A 96 -24.65 -1.39 11.93
N LYS A 97 -25.85 -1.45 12.54
CA LYS A 97 -26.31 -2.60 13.33
C LYS A 97 -26.05 -3.90 12.55
N PRO A 98 -25.42 -4.94 13.14
CA PRO A 98 -25.43 -6.25 12.53
C PRO A 98 -26.86 -6.78 12.52
N ARG A 99 -27.34 -7.15 11.33
CA ARG A 99 -28.63 -7.82 11.13
C ARG A 99 -28.55 -9.19 11.81
N ALA A 100 -29.15 -9.30 13.00
CA ALA A 100 -29.21 -10.53 13.77
C ALA A 100 -29.76 -11.67 12.90
N LYS A 101 -28.95 -12.71 12.73
CA LYS A 101 -29.30 -13.95 12.02
C LYS A 101 -30.39 -14.62 12.86
N ARG A 102 -31.63 -14.60 12.36
CA ARG A 102 -32.79 -15.24 13.00
C ARG A 102 -32.57 -16.75 12.96
N VAL A 103 -32.16 -17.34 14.09
CA VAL A 103 -32.11 -18.79 14.29
C VAL A 103 -33.54 -19.31 14.14
N GLN A 104 -33.79 -20.06 13.07
CA GLN A 104 -35.02 -20.85 12.96
C GLN A 104 -34.85 -22.05 13.89
N LYS A 105 -35.49 -21.97 15.06
CA LYS A 105 -35.76 -23.13 15.91
C LYS A 105 -37.01 -23.78 15.33
N SER A 106 -36.84 -24.89 14.61
CA SER A 106 -37.94 -25.82 14.32
C SER A 106 -37.91 -26.94 15.36
N ALA A 107 -39.10 -27.22 15.88
CA ALA A 107 -39.44 -28.22 16.88
C ALA A 107 -39.17 -29.65 16.41
#